data_AF-A0A2E7FYR8-F1
#
_entry.id   AF-A0A2E7FYR8-F1
#
_cell.length_a   1.000
_cell.length_b   1.000
_cell.length_c   1.000
_cell.angle_alpha   90.00
_cell.angle_beta   90.00
_cell.angle_gamma   90.00
#
_symmetry.space_group_name_H-M   'P 1'
#
loop_
_entity.id
_entity.type
_entity.pdbx_description
1 polymer ?
#
loop_
_entity_poly.entity_id
_entity_poly.type
_entity_poly.pdbx_seq_one_letter_code
_entity_poly.pdbx_strand_id
1 'polypeptide(L)' 'MWLQLVVTLIIGVIILLIRQRWKVSAEWLRMEQQLTEEEYSIWKKEKFKEAEEWSERWKGAEAAFLIILSVIMLGFWYII' A
#
# COMPACT_ATOMS: atom_id res chain seq x y z
N MET A 1 -10.41 24.93 5.72
CA MET A 1 -9.49 24.47 6.79
C MET A 1 -9.44 22.93 6.87
N TRP A 2 -10.55 22.25 7.18
CA TRP A 2 -10.59 20.78 7.28
C TRP A 2 -10.22 20.02 5.99
N LEU A 3 -10.73 20.45 4.84
CA LEU A 3 -10.38 19.86 3.53
C LEU A 3 -8.86 19.92 3.26
N GLN A 4 -8.22 21.01 3.66
CA GLN A 4 -6.80 21.25 3.43
C GLN A 4 -5.92 20.35 4.33
N LEU A 5 -6.37 20.05 5.55
CA LEU A 5 -5.72 19.08 6.43
C LEU A 5 -5.77 17.67 5.83
N VAL A 6 -6.92 17.26 5.28
CA VAL A 6 -7.07 15.96 4.60
C VAL A 6 -6.14 15.87 3.38
N VAL A 7 -6.11 16.91 2.54
CA VAL A 7 -5.24 16.95 1.36
C VAL A 7 -3.76 16.87 1.75
N THR A 8 -3.34 17.62 2.77
CA THR A 8 -1.94 17.61 3.23
C THR A 8 -1.54 16.24 3.79
N LEU A 9 -2.45 15.59 4.52
CA LEU A 9 -2.24 14.24 5.05
C LEU A 9 -2.08 13.22 3.93
N ILE A 10 -2.95 13.25 2.92
CA ILE A 10 -2.88 12.36 1.74
C ILE A 10 -1.56 12.57 1.00
N ILE A 11 -1.14 13.81 0.77
CA ILE A 11 0.13 14.12 0.10
C ILE A 11 1.32 13.58 0.90
N GLY A 12 1.32 13.76 2.23
CA GLY A 12 2.36 13.22 3.10
C GLY A 12 2.46 11.70 3.02
N VAL A 13 1.32 11.00 3.02
CA VAL A 13 1.25 9.54 2.84
C VAL A 13 1.79 9.13 1.47
N ILE A 14 1.42 9.82 0.39
CA ILE A 14 1.90 9.54 -0.97
C ILE A 14 3.43 9.66 -1.03
N ILE A 15 4.02 10.71 -0.45
CA ILE A 15 5.47 10.90 -0.44
C ILE A 15 6.17 9.76 0.32
N LEU A 16 5.63 9.33 1.46
CA LEU A 16 6.17 8.21 2.23
C LEU A 16 6.11 6.90 1.44
N LEU A 17 4.99 6.63 0.76
CA LEU A 17 4.83 5.44 -0.08
C LEU A 17 5.81 5.44 -1.25
N ILE A 18 6.04 6.60 -1.89
CA ILE A 18 7.05 6.74 -2.93
C ILE A 18 8.42 6.39 -2.34
N ARG A 19 8.82 6.97 -1.20
CA ARG A 19 10.12 6.66 -0.59
C ARG A 19 10.27 5.16 -0.28
N GLN A 20 9.23 4.52 0.24
CA GLN A 20 9.24 3.09 0.53
C GLN A 20 9.40 2.26 -0.75
N ARG A 21 8.71 2.64 -1.84
CA ARG A 21 8.82 1.97 -3.14
C ARG A 21 10.26 1.96 -3.66
N TRP A 22 10.96 3.09 -3.55
CA TRP A 22 12.35 3.20 -4.02
C TRP A 22 13.30 2.32 -3.20
N LYS A 23 13.10 2.24 -1.88
CA LYS A 23 13.87 1.34 -1.01
C LYS A 23 13.70 -0.11 -1.41
N VAL A 24 12.46 -0.54 -1.67
CA VAL A 24 12.16 -1.90 -2.10
C VAL A 24 12.81 -2.17 -3.46
N SER A 25 12.61 -1.31 -4.46
CA SER A 25 13.24 -1.49 -5.78
C SER A 25 14.78 -1.61 -5.71
N ALA A 26 15.43 -0.84 -4.84
CA ALA A 26 16.88 -0.96 -4.64
C ALA A 26 17.27 -2.29 -3.97
N GLU A 27 16.45 -2.81 -3.05
CA GLU A 27 16.66 -4.11 -2.40
C GLU A 27 16.56 -5.26 -3.41
N TRP A 28 15.57 -5.23 -4.31
CA TRP A 28 15.44 -6.21 -5.41
C TRP A 28 16.69 -6.23 -6.29
N LEU A 29 17.17 -5.05 -6.70
CA LEU A 29 18.35 -4.92 -7.55
C LEU A 29 19.63 -5.42 -6.88
N ARG A 30 19.74 -5.20 -5.56
CA ARG A 30 20.88 -5.68 -4.76
C ARG A 30 20.87 -7.19 -4.59
N MET A 31 19.70 -7.78 -4.35
CA MET A 31 19.55 -9.23 -4.16
C MET A 31 19.78 -10.01 -5.45
N GLU A 32 19.37 -9.46 -6.60
CA GLU A 32 19.64 -10.05 -7.92
C GLU A 32 21.15 -10.11 -8.23
N GLN A 33 21.95 -9.17 -7.72
CA GLN A 33 23.41 -9.17 -7.91
C GLN A 33 24.17 -10.02 -6.88
N GLN A 34 23.58 -10.30 -5.72
CA GLN A 34 24.29 -10.91 -4.58
C GLN A 34 23.97 -12.39 -4.35
N LEU A 35 22.79 -12.85 -4.78
CA LEU A 35 22.33 -14.22 -4.54
C LEU A 35 22.66 -15.13 -5.72
N THR A 36 22.93 -16.41 -5.42
CA THR A 36 22.93 -17.45 -6.44
C THR A 36 21.50 -17.70 -6.96
N GLU A 37 21.38 -18.29 -8.15
CA GLU A 37 20.09 -18.48 -8.83
C GLU A 37 19.07 -19.27 -7.98
N GLU A 38 19.55 -20.26 -7.21
CA GLU A 38 18.73 -21.03 -6.27
C GLU A 38 18.26 -20.19 -5.08
N GLU A 39 19.16 -19.42 -4.45
CA GLU A 39 18.83 -18.55 -3.31
C GLU A 39 17.87 -17.41 -3.71
N TYR A 40 18.06 -16.83 -4.89
CA TYR A 40 17.16 -15.82 -5.45
C TYR A 40 15.74 -16.37 -5.65
N SER A 41 15.61 -17.62 -6.10
CA SER A 41 14.31 -18.25 -6.30
C SER A 41 13.54 -18.45 -4.99
N ILE A 42 14.24 -18.83 -3.92
CA ILE A 42 13.68 -19.02 -2.57
C ILE A 42 13.26 -17.65 -2.00
N TRP A 43 14.15 -16.67 -2.07
CA TRP A 43 13.88 -15.30 -1.59
C TRP A 43 12.70 -14.66 -2.33
N LYS A 44 12.64 -14.81 -3.65
CA LYS A 44 11.53 -14.30 -4.48
C LYS A 44 10.20 -14.94 -4.07
N LYS A 45 10.19 -16.26 -3.81
CA LYS A 45 8.99 -16.99 -3.38
C LYS A 45 8.50 -16.50 -2.02
N GLU A 46 9.41 -16.23 -1.10
CA GLU A 46 9.09 -15.69 0.23
C GLU A 46 8.53 -14.27 0.14
N LYS A 47 9.12 -13.41 -0.70
CA LYS A 47 8.58 -12.06 -0.95
C LYS A 47 7.21 -12.06 -1.62
N PHE A 48 6.95 -13.01 -2.51
CA PHE A 48 5.61 -13.18 -3.08
C PHE A 48 4.59 -13.57 -2.01
N LYS A 49 4.95 -14.47 -1.10
CA LYS A 49 4.08 -14.90 0.00
C LYS A 49 3.80 -13.74 0.98
N GLU A 50 4.83 -12.96 1.33
CA GLU A 50 4.64 -11.74 2.15
C GLU A 50 3.71 -10.72 1.47
N ALA A 51 3.84 -10.54 0.15
CA ALA A 51 2.99 -9.63 -0.61
C ALA A 51 1.53 -10.11 -0.67
N GLU A 52 1.32 -11.42 -0.82
CA GLU A 52 0.00 -12.04 -0.83
C GLU A 52 -0.69 -11.91 0.55
N GLU A 53 0.03 -12.20 1.62
CA GLU A 53 -0.46 -12.05 3.00
C GLU A 53 -0.73 -10.58 3.35
N TRP A 54 0.11 -9.66 2.89
CA TRP A 54 -0.14 -8.23 3.02
C TRP A 54 -1.40 -7.83 2.24
N SER A 55 -1.52 -8.23 0.98
CA SER A 55 -2.70 -7.95 0.16
C SER A 55 -3.99 -8.49 0.80
N GLU A 56 -3.94 -9.66 1.41
CA GLU A 56 -5.08 -10.29 2.07
C GLU A 56 -5.50 -9.51 3.32
N ARG A 57 -4.53 -9.06 4.13
CA ARG A 57 -4.79 -8.22 5.32
C ARG A 57 -5.35 -6.85 4.95
N TRP A 58 -4.86 -6.26 3.87
CA TRP A 58 -5.33 -4.94 3.41
C TRP A 58 -6.66 -4.98 2.69
N LYS A 59 -7.05 -6.13 2.11
CA LYS A 59 -8.36 -6.33 1.49
C LYS A 59 -9.53 -6.01 2.43
N GLY A 60 -9.42 -6.42 3.69
CA GLY A 60 -10.43 -6.13 4.72
C GLY A 60 -10.49 -4.64 5.08
N ALA A 61 -9.33 -3.98 5.17
CA ALA A 61 -9.24 -2.54 5.41
C ALA A 61 -9.80 -1.72 4.23
N GLU A 62 -9.54 -2.16 3.00
CA GLU A 62 -10.05 -1.57 1.77
C GLU A 62 -11.57 -1.70 1.67
N ALA A 63 -12.12 -2.87 2.00
CA ALA A 63 -13.57 -3.09 2.08
C ALA A 63 -14.23 -2.19 3.15
N ALA A 64 -13.63 -2.08 4.34
CA ALA A 64 -14.13 -1.19 5.40
C ALA A 64 -14.09 0.28 4.98
N PHE A 65 -13.01 0.71 4.30
CA PHE A 65 -12.90 2.06 3.74
C PHE A 65 -14.02 2.36 2.72
N LEU A 66 -14.29 1.44 1.80
CA LEU A 66 -15.36 1.59 0.81
C LEU A 66 -16.76 1.68 1.43
N ILE A 67 -17.00 0.94 2.52
CA ILE A 67 -18.24 1.03 3.28
C ILE A 67 -18.38 2.41 3.93
N ILE A 68 -17.34 2.89 4.63
CA ILE A 68 -17.34 4.21 5.27
C ILE A 68 -17.57 5.31 4.23
N LEU A 69 -16.88 5.22 3.09
CA LEU A 69 -17.04 6.17 1.99
C LEU A 69 -18.48 6.18 1.46
N SER A 70 -19.07 5.00 1.28
CA SER A 70 -20.47 4.86 0.82
C SER A 70 -21.46 5.49 1.82
N VAL A 71 -21.28 5.27 3.12
CA VAL A 71 -22.11 5.87 4.17
C VAL A 71 -22.00 7.40 4.15
N ILE A 72 -20.79 7.94 3.99
CA ILE A 72 -20.57 9.38 3.89
C ILE A 72 -21.26 9.96 2.66
N MET A 73 -21.17 9.30 1.49
CA MET A 73 -21.85 9.74 0.27
C MET A 73 -23.38 9.72 0.42
N LEU A 74 -23.94 8.68 1.04
CA LEU A 74 -25.38 8.62 1.35
C LEU A 74 -25.80 9.70 2.34
N GLY A 75 -24.97 10.00 3.35
CA GLY A 75 -25.20 11.09 4.29
C GLY A 75 -25.21 12.46 3.61
N PHE A 76 -24.27 12.71 2.69
CA PHE A 76 -24.27 13.93 1.88
C PHE A 76 -25.48 14.02 0.95
N TRP A 77 -25.93 12.90 0.37
CA TRP A 77 -27.13 12.85 -0.45
C TRP A 77 -28.39 13.25 0.34
N TYR A 78 -28.53 12.83 1.60
CA TYR A 78 -29.70 13.16 2.42
C TYR A 78 -29.77 14.64 2.82
N ILE A 79 -28.64 15.34 2.85
CA ILE A 79 -28.53 16.75 3.25
C ILE A 79 -28.78 17.70 2.06
N ILE A 80 -28.60 17.21 0.83
CA ILE A 80 -28.83 17.94 -0.44
C ILE A 80 -30.29 17.78 -0.87
#